data_AF-A0A6A1QYD4-F1
#
_entry.id   AF-A0A6A1QYD4-F1
#
_cell.length_a   1.000
_cell.length_b   1.000
_cell.length_c   1.000
_cell.angle_alpha   90.00
_cell.angle_beta   90.00
_cell.angle_gamma   90.00
#
_symmetry.space_group_name_H-M   'P 1'
#
loop_
_entity.id
_entity.type
_entity.pdbx_description
1 polymer ?
#
loop_
_entity_poly.entity_id
_entity_poly.type
_entity_poly.pdbx_seq_one_letter_code
_entity_poly.pdbx_strand_id
1 'polypeptide(L)'
;MTTNYTRDRDGHRAITVHDLGNQRELQITTSKSSTGPLTTRATVHQIDGNSRRHMFSFGGIRGDFSAQVACTFPGRVTANVVRAQHEQCLGQLQEILQAVQKHYEAQAAAHA
;
A
#
# COMPACT_ATOMS: atom_id res chain seq x y z
N MET A 1 8.56 -11.81 -2.80
CA MET A 1 8.23 -10.47 -2.23
C MET A 1 9.54 -9.78 -1.92
N THR A 2 9.73 -8.56 -2.42
CA THR A 2 10.98 -7.80 -2.21
C THR A 2 10.64 -6.43 -1.67
N THR A 3 11.37 -6.00 -0.64
CA THR A 3 11.25 -4.67 -0.04
C THR A 3 12.39 -3.78 -0.50
N ASN A 4 12.04 -2.66 -1.12
CA ASN A 4 12.97 -1.62 -1.51
C ASN A 4 12.93 -0.48 -0.48
N TYR A 5 14.10 -0.15 0.07
CA TYR A 5 14.26 1.00 0.94
C TYR A 5 14.95 2.11 0.17
N THR A 6 14.31 3.27 0.10
CA THR A 6 14.82 4.44 -0.61
C THR A 6 14.85 5.66 0.30
N ARG A 7 15.67 6.64 -0.08
CA ARG A 7 15.67 7.96 0.53
C ARG A 7 15.64 8.99 -0.58
N ASP A 8 14.64 9.84 -0.56
CA ASP A 8 14.47 10.96 -1.49
C ASP A 8 14.44 12.29 -0.72
N ARG A 9 14.05 13.37 -1.40
CA ARG A 9 13.86 14.70 -0.81
C ARG A 9 12.80 14.71 0.29
N ASP A 10 11.79 13.86 0.18
CA ASP A 10 10.63 13.80 1.07
C ASP A 10 10.90 12.90 2.29
N GLY A 11 11.94 12.07 2.21
CA GLY A 11 12.57 11.43 3.35
C GLY A 11 12.85 9.96 3.12
N HIS A 12 12.80 9.18 4.21
CA HIS A 12 12.95 7.73 4.13
C HIS A 12 11.64 7.08 3.71
N ARG A 13 11.76 6.09 2.82
CA ARG A 13 10.63 5.35 2.27
C ARG A 13 10.96 3.86 2.20
N ALA A 14 9.97 3.02 2.49
CA ALA A 14 10.01 1.59 2.26
C ALA A 14 8.85 1.19 1.35
N ILE A 15 9.11 0.35 0.37
CA ILE A 15 8.10 -0.14 -0.57
C ILE A 15 8.28 -1.65 -0.69
N THR A 16 7.22 -2.39 -0.41
CA THR A 16 7.13 -3.81 -0.71
C THR A 16 6.10 -4.02 -1.79
N VAL A 17 6.45 -4.81 -2.80
CA VAL A 17 5.55 -5.22 -3.87
C VAL A 17 5.28 -6.72 -3.76
N HIS A 18 4.01 -7.08 -3.83
CA HIS A 18 3.52 -8.44 -3.83
C HIS A 18 2.63 -8.63 -5.07
N ASP A 19 2.99 -9.61 -5.90
CA ASP A 19 2.21 -9.95 -7.10
C ASP A 19 0.91 -10.65 -6.69
N LEU A 20 -0.23 -10.14 -7.15
CA LEU A 20 -1.56 -10.74 -6.92
C LEU A 20 -2.02 -11.59 -8.10
N GLY A 21 -1.25 -11.66 -9.19
CA GLY A 21 -1.67 -12.23 -10.46
C GLY A 21 -2.66 -11.33 -11.20
N ASN A 22 -3.13 -11.78 -12.38
CA ASN A 22 -4.08 -11.05 -13.23
C ASN A 22 -3.65 -9.61 -13.55
N GLN A 23 -2.34 -9.40 -13.76
CA GLN A 23 -1.76 -8.07 -13.99
C GLN A 23 -2.06 -7.08 -12.86
N ARG A 24 -2.06 -7.54 -11.59
CA ARG A 24 -2.25 -6.69 -10.41
C ARG A 24 -1.14 -6.92 -9.40
N GLU A 25 -0.68 -5.84 -8.80
CA GLU A 25 0.34 -5.84 -7.75
C GLU A 25 -0.19 -5.11 -6.52
N LEU A 26 -0.06 -5.73 -5.35
CA LEU A 26 -0.21 -5.06 -4.08
C LEU A 26 1.08 -4.34 -3.73
N GLN A 27 1.01 -3.02 -3.60
CA GLN A 27 2.10 -2.18 -3.14
C GLN A 27 1.83 -1.69 -1.72
N ILE A 28 2.67 -2.12 -0.77
CA ILE A 28 2.71 -1.61 0.59
C ILE A 28 3.81 -0.57 0.66
N THR A 29 3.45 0.68 0.96
CA THR A 29 4.40 1.79 1.05
C THR A 29 4.36 2.40 2.44
N THR A 30 5.53 2.54 3.07
CA THR A 30 5.71 3.29 4.30
C THR A 30 6.54 4.53 4.01
N SER A 31 5.96 5.70 4.25
CA SER A 31 6.61 7.00 4.02
C SER A 31 6.00 8.07 4.90
N LYS A 32 6.79 9.13 5.15
CA LYS A 32 6.28 10.33 5.80
C LYS A 32 5.21 10.98 4.91
N SER A 33 4.04 11.24 5.48
CA SER A 33 2.98 12.03 4.85
C SER A 33 3.37 13.50 4.81
N SER A 34 2.88 14.25 3.82
CA SER A 34 3.01 15.71 3.75
C SER A 34 2.45 16.41 4.99
N THR A 35 1.45 15.80 5.64
CA THR A 35 0.84 16.29 6.88
C THR A 35 1.67 16.03 8.14
N GLY A 36 2.83 15.38 8.03
CA GLY A 36 3.74 15.10 9.15
C GLY A 36 3.88 13.62 9.58
N PRO A 37 2.82 12.81 9.71
CA PRO A 37 2.93 11.47 10.29
C PRO A 37 3.65 10.48 9.38
N LEU A 38 4.16 9.39 9.98
CA LEU A 38 4.66 8.24 9.24
C LEU A 38 3.51 7.30 8.93
N THR A 39 3.17 7.20 7.65
CA THR A 39 2.02 6.42 7.17
C THR A 39 2.46 5.18 6.42
N THR A 40 1.76 4.06 6.64
CA THR A 40 1.85 2.86 5.82
C THR A 40 0.53 2.64 5.10
N ARG A 41 0.59 2.54 3.78
CA ARG A 41 -0.58 2.34 2.91
C ARG A 41 -0.39 1.10 2.06
N ALA A 42 -1.46 0.32 1.94
CA ALA A 42 -1.59 -0.78 1.02
C ALA A 42 -2.46 -0.34 -0.15
N THR A 43 -1.94 -0.42 -1.37
CA THR A 43 -2.63 0.00 -2.59
C THR A 43 -2.42 -1.04 -3.67
N VAL A 44 -3.48 -1.40 -4.39
CA VAL A 44 -3.38 -2.31 -5.53
C VAL A 44 -3.21 -1.50 -6.81
N HIS A 45 -2.26 -1.90 -7.65
CA HIS A 45 -1.98 -1.28 -8.94
C HIS A 45 -2.20 -2.32 -10.03
N GLN A 46 -2.89 -1.93 -11.09
CA GLN A 46 -2.95 -2.70 -12.31
C GLN A 46 -1.70 -2.44 -13.15
N ILE A 47 -1.08 -3.51 -13.63
CA ILE A 47 0.07 -3.47 -14.53
C ILE A 47 -0.47 -3.48 -15.97
N ASP A 48 -0.08 -2.47 -16.74
CA ASP A 48 -0.33 -2.41 -18.18
C ASP A 48 1.02 -2.24 -18.88
N GLY A 49 1.64 -3.37 -19.21
CA GLY A 49 3.01 -3.43 -19.72
C GLY A 49 4.02 -2.82 -18.74
N ASN A 50 4.62 -1.68 -19.12
CA ASN A 50 5.61 -0.97 -18.31
C ASN A 50 5.00 0.09 -17.37
N SER A 51 3.68 0.25 -17.39
CA SER A 51 2.96 1.26 -16.59
C SER A 51 2.22 0.61 -15.43
N ARG A 52 2.26 1.26 -14.27
CA ARG A 52 1.42 0.92 -13.11
C ARG A 52 0.32 1.96 -13.00
N ARG A 53 -0.93 1.51 -13.03
CA ARG A 53 -2.12 2.37 -12.90
C ARG A 53 -2.86 1.98 -11.63
N HIS A 54 -3.15 2.98 -10.80
CA HIS A 54 -4.05 2.82 -9.66
C HIS A 54 -5.27 3.70 -9.90
N MET A 55 -6.46 3.10 -9.94
CA MET A 55 -7.71 3.81 -10.12
C MET A 55 -8.30 4.18 -8.77
N PHE A 56 -8.17 5.47 -8.41
CA PHE A 56 -8.82 6.02 -7.21
C PHE A 56 -10.34 6.08 -7.40
N SER A 57 -11.10 5.66 -6.38
CA SER A 57 -12.53 5.94 -6.29
C SER A 57 -12.79 7.04 -5.28
N PHE A 58 -13.58 8.05 -5.64
CA PHE A 58 -14.15 9.01 -4.69
C PHE A 58 -15.51 8.48 -4.22
N GLY A 59 -15.51 7.74 -3.10
CA GLY A 59 -16.75 7.38 -2.39
C GLY A 59 -17.58 6.25 -2.97
N GLY A 60 -17.03 5.44 -3.89
CA GLY A 60 -17.70 4.24 -4.43
C GLY A 60 -16.85 2.98 -4.34
N ILE A 61 -17.48 1.82 -4.57
CA ILE A 61 -16.81 0.51 -4.74
C ILE A 61 -16.01 0.43 -6.06
N ARG A 62 -16.13 1.45 -6.92
CA ARG A 62 -15.51 1.50 -8.26
C ARG A 62 -14.09 2.04 -8.19
N GLY A 63 -13.12 1.18 -7.93
CA GLY A 63 -11.70 1.55 -7.88
C GLY A 63 -10.84 0.41 -7.39
N ASP A 64 -9.53 0.61 -7.43
CA ASP A 64 -8.56 -0.32 -6.87
C ASP A 64 -8.52 -0.21 -5.34
N PHE A 65 -8.18 -1.32 -4.70
CA PHE A 65 -8.08 -1.37 -3.25
C PHE A 65 -7.03 -0.38 -2.73
N SER A 66 -7.40 0.40 -1.73
CA SER A 66 -6.54 1.35 -1.03
C SER A 66 -6.92 1.36 0.45
N ALA A 67 -5.96 1.06 1.31
CA ALA A 67 -6.16 1.05 2.75
C ALA A 67 -4.96 1.63 3.49
N GLN A 68 -5.22 2.39 4.56
CA GLN A 68 -4.20 2.81 5.49
C GLN A 68 -4.02 1.72 6.55
N VAL A 69 -2.83 1.10 6.58
CA VAL A 69 -2.49 0.01 7.50
C VAL A 69 -2.04 0.58 8.84
N ALA A 70 -1.21 1.62 8.81
CA ALA A 70 -0.69 2.25 10.03
C ALA A 70 -0.47 3.75 9.84
N CYS A 71 -0.65 4.51 10.92
CA CYS A 71 -0.31 5.93 10.99
C CYS A 71 0.27 6.19 12.37
N THR A 72 1.53 6.67 12.41
CA THR A 72 2.23 6.97 13.66
C THR A 72 2.81 8.37 13.61
N PHE A 73 3.10 8.94 14.78
CA PHE A 73 3.64 10.30 14.91
C PHE A 73 5.01 10.27 15.60
N PRO A 74 6.05 9.73 14.94
CA PRO A 74 7.40 9.77 15.50
C PRO A 74 7.93 11.20 15.47
N GLY A 75 8.60 11.63 16.55
CA GLY A 75 9.23 12.96 16.61
C GLY A 75 10.30 13.18 15.53
N ARG A 76 10.94 12.10 15.06
CA ARG A 76 11.85 12.10 13.90
C ARG A 76 11.66 10.83 13.06
N VAL A 77 11.50 10.99 11.75
CA VAL A 77 11.43 9.86 10.80
C VAL A 77 12.84 9.50 10.35
N THR A 78 13.39 8.42 10.91
CA THR A 78 14.69 7.84 10.50
C THR A 78 14.48 6.56 9.70
N ALA A 79 15.52 6.09 8.99
CA ALA A 79 15.46 4.83 8.24
C ALA A 79 15.01 3.64 9.11
N ASN A 80 15.47 3.58 10.36
CA ASN A 80 15.13 2.51 11.29
C ASN A 80 13.65 2.56 11.69
N VAL A 81 13.09 3.75 11.94
CA VAL A 81 11.67 3.92 12.29
C VAL A 81 10.78 3.52 11.11
N VAL A 82 11.16 3.92 9.89
CA VAL A 82 10.46 3.50 8.67
C VAL A 82 10.50 1.99 8.50
N ARG A 83 11.68 1.37 8.66
CA ARG A 83 11.85 -0.08 8.55
C ARG A 83 11.03 -0.83 9.58
N ALA A 84 11.11 -0.44 10.86
CA ALA A 84 10.40 -1.10 11.94
C ALA A 84 8.87 -1.06 11.72
N GLN A 85 8.31 0.10 11.38
CA GLN A 85 6.89 0.20 11.09
C GLN A 85 6.51 -0.59 9.83
N HIS A 86 7.35 -0.59 8.80
CA HIS A 86 7.10 -1.34 7.58
C HIS A 86 7.07 -2.85 7.85
N GLU A 87 8.06 -3.38 8.56
CA GLU A 87 8.14 -4.79 8.94
C GLU A 87 6.96 -5.22 9.82
N GLN A 88 6.54 -4.37 10.77
CA GLN A 88 5.32 -4.62 11.55
C GLN A 88 4.08 -4.74 10.66
N CYS A 89 3.93 -3.85 9.68
CA CYS A 89 2.81 -3.90 8.73
C CYS A 89 2.88 -5.12 7.80
N LEU A 90 4.09 -5.57 7.43
CA LEU A 90 4.28 -6.79 6.66
C LEU A 90 3.84 -8.05 7.44
N GLY A 91 3.92 -8.02 8.77
CA GLY A 91 3.32 -9.08 9.61
C GLY A 91 1.81 -9.22 9.41
N GLN A 92 1.12 -8.15 9.01
CA GLN A 92 -0.32 -8.13 8.72
C GLN A 92 -0.64 -8.41 7.25
N LEU A 93 0.34 -8.82 6.43
CA LEU A 93 0.16 -9.03 4.99
C LEU A 93 -1.03 -9.96 4.68
N GLN A 94 -1.20 -11.03 5.45
CA GLN A 94 -2.29 -11.97 5.23
C GLN A 94 -3.67 -11.32 5.42
N GLU A 95 -3.82 -10.46 6.42
CA GLU A 95 -5.05 -9.70 6.67
C GLU A 95 -5.32 -8.71 5.53
N ILE A 96 -4.27 -8.04 5.04
CA ILE A 96 -4.37 -7.12 3.90
C ILE A 96 -4.82 -7.87 2.64
N LEU A 97 -4.26 -9.05 2.36
CA LEU A 97 -4.65 -9.87 1.22
C LEU A 97 -6.12 -10.32 1.31
N GLN A 98 -6.59 -10.68 2.50
CA GLN A 98 -8.01 -10.99 2.72
C GLN A 98 -8.91 -9.77 2.49
N ALA A 99 -8.48 -8.57 2.92
CA ALA A 99 -9.22 -7.34 2.67
C ALA A 99 -9.27 -6.99 1.17
N VAL A 100 -8.16 -7.18 0.45
CA VAL A 100 -8.09 -7.02 -1.01
C VAL A 100 -9.08 -7.97 -1.69
N GLN A 101 -9.08 -9.25 -1.30
CA GLN A 101 -9.98 -10.25 -1.88
C GLN A 101 -11.46 -9.86 -1.67
N LYS A 102 -11.84 -9.51 -0.43
CA LYS A 102 -13.20 -9.05 -0.10
C LYS A 102 -13.63 -7.82 -0.90
N HIS A 103 -12.71 -6.88 -1.13
CA HIS A 103 -12.99 -5.67 -1.93
C HIS A 103 -13.34 -6.02 -3.38
N TYR A 104 -12.53 -6.87 -4.02
CA TYR A 104 -12.76 -7.27 -5.40
C TYR A 104 -13.98 -8.20 -5.55
N GLU A 105 -14.27 -9.04 -4.56
CA GLU A 105 -15.52 -9.83 -4.51
C GLU A 105 -16.76 -8.93 -4.42
N ALA A 106 -16.74 -7.92 -3.52
CA ALA A 106 -17.82 -6.95 -3.40
C ALA A 106 -17.98 -6.12 -4.68
N GLN A 107 -16.88 -5.77 -5.34
CA GLN A 107 -16.89 -5.07 -6.62
C GLN A 107 -17.51 -5.95 -7.72
N ALA A 108 -17.14 -7.23 -7.80
CA ALA A 108 -17.71 -8.16 -8.77
C ALA A 108 -19.22 -8.35 -8.53
N ALA A 109 -19.66 -8.49 -7.27
CA ALA A 109 -21.07 -8.63 -6.91
C ALA A 109 -21.89 -7.36 -7.23
N ALA A 110 -21.31 -6.17 -7.08
CA ALA A 110 -21.98 -4.91 -7.43
C ALA A 110 -22.09 -4.68 -8.95
N HIS A 111 -21.36 -5.44 -9.76
CA HIS A 111 -21.36 -5.37 -11.23
C HIS A 111 -22.08 -6.54 -11.91
N ALA A 112 -22.57 -7.53 -11.13
CA ALA A 112 -23.41 -8.64 -11.60
C ALA A 112 -24.89 -8.26 -11.59
#